data_AF-A0A2H5Q908-F1
#
_entry.id   AF-A0A2H5Q908-F1
#
_cell.length_a   1.000
_cell.length_b   1.000
_cell.length_c   1.000
_cell.angle_alpha   90.00
_cell.angle_beta   90.00
_cell.angle_gamma   90.00
#
_symmetry.space_group_name_H-M   'P 1'
#
loop_
_entity.id
_entity.type
_entity.pdbx_description
1 polymer ?
#
loop_
_entity_poly.entity_id
_entity_poly.type
_entity_poly.pdbx_seq_one_letter_code
_entity_poly.pdbx_strand_id
1 'polypeptide(L)'
;MSSTVFPSLSEKHDEHLLRELVKRFANHKVMVKWLALCFNYLERYYIRQRALPTISEIGLTCFRDLVFDALKHKAKDVVIALIDREREGEEIDRALLKNASNWILSDSCPDYMIKAEECLEKERDRVSHYMHSSSAQKLVEKVEHELLVVNAIQLFEKEQAECRALLKEDRVDDLSRMCRLYHRIPNGLEQVASAFKQHVIVECTLLQQILIRELIELHNQYMEYVSNGFINHELFHKALKEAFENFYNETVGGTLSSELMATFSDNIKL
;
A
#
# COMPACT_ATOMS: atom_id res chain seq x y z
N MET A 1 -48.54 21.14 19.21
CA MET A 1 -48.59 22.28 18.26
C MET A 1 -47.99 21.81 16.94
N SER A 2 -48.79 21.85 15.87
CA SER A 2 -48.39 21.47 14.51
C SER A 2 -47.29 22.41 14.02
N SER A 3 -46.06 21.89 13.85
CA SER A 3 -44.96 22.69 13.32
C SER A 3 -45.05 22.75 11.80
N THR A 4 -45.31 23.93 11.28
CA THR A 4 -45.54 24.25 9.85
C THR A 4 -44.29 24.09 8.98
N VAL A 5 -43.16 23.68 9.57
CA VAL A 5 -41.87 23.54 8.89
C VAL A 5 -41.79 22.21 8.13
N PHE A 6 -42.39 21.15 8.69
CA PHE A 6 -42.34 19.77 8.17
C PHE A 6 -42.95 19.60 6.76
N PRO A 7 -44.13 20.18 6.41
CA PRO A 7 -44.76 19.94 5.12
C PRO A 7 -43.95 20.48 3.93
N SER A 8 -43.28 21.62 4.11
CA SER A 8 -42.48 22.27 3.04
C SER A 8 -41.18 21.54 2.69
N LEU A 9 -40.80 20.54 3.48
CA LEU A 9 -39.57 19.74 3.32
C LEU A 9 -39.84 18.34 2.80
N SER A 10 -41.05 17.81 2.99
CA SER A 10 -41.41 16.49 2.47
C SER A 10 -41.54 16.45 0.96
N GLU A 11 -41.78 17.60 0.32
CA GLU A 11 -41.98 17.74 -1.13
C GLU A 11 -40.69 18.03 -1.92
N LYS A 12 -39.58 18.37 -1.25
CA LYS A 12 -38.30 18.63 -1.93
C LYS A 12 -37.48 17.35 -2.04
N HIS A 13 -37.06 17.02 -3.24
CA HIS A 13 -36.21 15.87 -3.55
C HIS A 13 -34.79 16.33 -3.93
N ASP A 14 -33.84 15.41 -3.85
CA ASP A 14 -32.47 15.55 -4.36
C ASP A 14 -31.67 16.74 -3.77
N GLU A 15 -30.75 17.31 -4.55
CA GLU A 15 -29.81 18.36 -4.12
C GLU A 15 -30.52 19.60 -3.54
N HIS A 16 -31.75 19.88 -3.99
CA HIS A 16 -32.57 20.97 -3.46
C HIS A 16 -32.96 20.77 -2.00
N LEU A 17 -33.12 19.52 -1.54
CA LEU A 17 -33.36 19.20 -0.12
C LEU A 17 -32.16 19.63 0.74
N LEU A 18 -30.94 19.30 0.31
CA LEU A 18 -29.71 19.64 1.03
C LEU A 18 -29.49 21.14 1.07
N ARG A 19 -29.64 21.83 -0.07
CA ARG A 19 -29.51 23.30 -0.14
C ARG A 19 -30.50 24.00 0.79
N GLU A 20 -31.73 23.52 0.85
CA GLU A 20 -32.74 24.07 1.76
C GLU A 20 -32.43 23.77 3.23
N LEU A 21 -31.99 22.55 3.56
CA LEU A 21 -31.60 22.19 4.92
C LEU A 21 -30.44 23.07 5.43
N VAL A 22 -29.42 23.28 4.60
CA VAL A 22 -28.28 24.18 4.90
C VAL A 22 -28.75 25.61 5.09
N LYS A 23 -29.59 26.12 4.18
CA LYS A 23 -30.15 27.48 4.27
C LYS A 23 -30.93 27.68 5.57
N ARG A 24 -31.79 26.71 5.94
CA ARG A 24 -32.56 26.78 7.19
C ARG A 24 -31.68 26.70 8.42
N PHE A 25 -30.64 25.86 8.42
CA PHE A 25 -29.69 25.82 9.51
C PHE A 25 -28.93 27.14 9.68
N ALA A 26 -28.51 27.77 8.58
CA ALA A 26 -27.86 29.08 8.61
C ALA A 26 -28.78 30.16 9.20
N ASN A 27 -30.04 30.21 8.76
CA ASN A 27 -31.04 31.14 9.30
C ASN A 27 -31.30 30.88 10.80
N HIS A 28 -31.39 29.61 11.19
CA HIS A 28 -31.58 29.21 12.58
C HIS A 28 -30.41 29.67 13.46
N LYS A 29 -29.17 29.50 13.01
CA LYS A 29 -27.98 30.01 13.73
C LYS A 29 -28.03 31.53 13.94
N VAL A 30 -28.44 32.28 12.92
CA VAL A 30 -28.61 33.74 13.02
C VAL A 30 -29.68 34.08 14.06
N MET A 31 -30.85 33.43 13.99
CA MET A 31 -31.93 33.63 14.95
C MET A 31 -31.50 33.29 16.38
N VAL A 32 -30.84 32.15 16.60
CA VAL A 32 -30.33 31.73 17.92
C VAL A 32 -29.32 32.74 18.47
N LYS A 33 -28.46 33.30 17.61
CA LYS A 33 -27.53 34.37 18.00
C LYS A 33 -28.28 35.63 18.46
N TRP A 34 -29.32 36.04 17.73
CA TRP A 34 -30.16 37.17 18.14
C TRP A 34 -30.90 36.91 19.45
N LEU A 35 -31.44 35.70 19.64
CA LEU A 35 -32.07 35.30 20.90
C LEU A 35 -31.08 35.37 22.07
N ALA A 36 -29.86 34.85 21.89
CA ALA A 36 -28.81 34.94 22.90
C ALA A 36 -28.43 36.40 23.24
N LEU A 37 -28.46 37.30 22.25
CA LEU A 37 -28.23 38.73 22.47
C LEU A 37 -29.39 39.39 23.23
N CYS A 38 -30.64 39.13 22.86
CA CYS A 38 -31.82 39.66 23.55
C CYS A 38 -31.88 39.18 25.01
N PHE A 39 -31.48 37.93 25.26
CA PHE A 39 -31.44 37.32 26.58
C PHE A 39 -30.04 37.30 27.20
N ASN A 40 -29.16 38.23 26.84
CA ASN A 40 -27.75 38.27 27.28
C ASN A 40 -27.60 38.32 28.82
N TYR A 41 -28.56 38.90 29.54
CA TYR A 41 -28.58 38.85 31.00
C TYR A 41 -28.79 37.42 31.54
N LEU A 42 -29.74 36.68 30.96
CA LEU A 42 -29.97 35.28 31.33
C LEU A 42 -28.76 34.41 30.98
N GLU A 43 -28.17 34.61 29.80
CA GLU A 43 -26.93 33.95 29.35
C GLU A 43 -25.76 34.18 30.31
N ARG A 44 -25.49 35.44 30.70
CA ARG A 44 -24.31 35.77 31.51
C ARG A 44 -24.43 35.43 32.98
N TYR A 45 -25.64 35.55 33.55
CA TYR A 45 -25.84 35.47 34.99
C TYR A 45 -26.65 34.25 35.39
N TYR A 46 -27.89 34.10 34.90
CA TYR A 46 -28.80 33.04 35.36
C TYR A 46 -28.35 31.64 34.94
N ILE A 47 -28.03 31.46 33.66
CA ILE A 47 -27.58 30.20 33.07
C ILE A 47 -26.23 29.79 33.69
N ARG A 48 -25.29 30.74 33.79
CA ARG A 48 -23.97 30.52 34.38
C ARG A 48 -24.03 30.13 35.85
N GLN A 49 -24.86 30.79 36.65
CA GLN A 49 -24.99 30.49 38.08
C GLN A 49 -25.62 29.12 38.35
N ARG A 50 -26.46 28.64 37.44
CA ARG A 50 -27.16 27.35 37.57
C ARG A 50 -26.52 26.22 36.76
N ALA A 51 -25.39 26.48 36.09
CA ALA A 51 -24.72 25.53 35.20
C ALA A 51 -25.67 24.88 34.18
N LEU A 52 -26.58 25.68 33.62
CA LEU A 52 -27.54 25.22 32.61
C LEU A 52 -26.95 25.32 31.20
N PRO A 53 -27.48 24.57 30.22
CA PRO A 53 -27.11 24.75 28.82
C PRO A 53 -27.43 26.17 28.33
N THR A 54 -26.55 26.70 27.50
CA THR A 54 -26.70 28.00 26.84
C THR A 54 -27.85 27.97 25.84
N ILE A 55 -28.34 29.16 25.46
CA ILE A 55 -29.37 29.29 24.42
C ILE A 55 -28.85 28.75 23.08
N SER A 56 -27.54 28.82 22.86
CA SER A 56 -26.90 28.23 21.68
C SER A 56 -26.95 26.69 21.68
N GLU A 57 -26.68 26.05 22.82
CA GLU A 57 -26.75 24.59 22.98
C GLU A 57 -28.18 24.06 22.88
N ILE A 58 -29.14 24.78 23.50
CA ILE A 58 -30.57 24.46 23.39
C ILE A 58 -31.04 24.67 21.95
N GLY A 59 -30.66 25.79 21.33
CA GLY A 59 -31.00 26.09 19.93
C GLY A 59 -30.51 25.00 18.98
N LEU A 60 -29.29 24.49 19.17
CA LEU A 60 -28.75 23.38 18.39
C LEU A 60 -29.53 22.08 18.63
N THR A 61 -29.83 21.77 19.90
CA THR A 61 -30.63 20.60 20.29
C THR A 61 -32.02 20.63 19.66
N CYS A 62 -32.71 21.76 19.72
CA CYS A 62 -34.03 21.92 19.11
C CYS A 62 -33.99 21.74 17.59
N PHE A 63 -32.99 22.28 16.90
CA PHE A 63 -32.88 22.10 15.45
C PHE A 63 -32.60 20.64 15.09
N ARG A 64 -31.73 19.96 15.86
CA ARG A 64 -31.43 18.55 15.67
C ARG A 64 -32.70 17.72 15.79
N ASP A 65 -33.39 17.82 16.91
CA ASP A 65 -34.50 16.94 17.26
C ASP A 65 -35.75 17.20 16.39
N LEU A 66 -36.01 18.47 16.02
CA LEU A 66 -37.23 18.84 15.29
C LEU A 66 -37.07 18.87 13.77
N VAL A 67 -35.86 19.08 13.26
CA VAL A 67 -35.63 19.29 11.82
C VAL A 67 -34.63 18.27 11.27
N PHE A 68 -33.44 18.16 11.86
CA PHE A 68 -32.40 17.30 11.32
C PHE A 68 -32.77 15.82 11.41
N ASP A 69 -33.23 15.33 12.56
CA ASP A 69 -33.52 13.91 12.77
C ASP A 69 -34.66 13.41 11.86
N ALA A 70 -35.65 14.27 11.60
CA ALA A 70 -36.72 14.00 10.64
C ALA A 70 -36.23 13.85 9.19
N LEU A 71 -35.16 14.56 8.82
CA LEU A 71 -34.65 14.60 7.45
C LEU A 71 -33.37 13.79 7.25
N LYS A 72 -32.75 13.33 8.34
CA LYS A 72 -31.43 12.69 8.35
C LYS A 72 -31.33 11.54 7.36
N HIS A 73 -32.35 10.67 7.31
CA HIS A 73 -32.37 9.54 6.38
C HIS A 73 -32.44 10.01 4.92
N LYS A 74 -33.37 10.91 4.60
CA LYS A 74 -33.48 11.48 3.24
C LYS A 74 -32.22 12.24 2.82
N ALA A 75 -31.65 13.04 3.72
CA ALA A 75 -30.41 13.76 3.48
C ALA A 75 -29.23 12.80 3.25
N LYS A 76 -29.14 11.72 4.03
CA LYS A 76 -28.15 10.66 3.82
C LYS A 76 -28.31 10.02 2.43
N ASP A 77 -29.54 9.65 2.05
CA ASP A 77 -29.80 8.98 0.78
C ASP A 77 -29.43 9.90 -0.41
N VAL A 78 -29.75 11.19 -0.32
CA VAL A 78 -29.35 12.18 -1.34
C VAL A 78 -27.83 12.36 -1.39
N VAL A 79 -27.15 12.43 -0.24
CA VAL A 79 -25.67 12.54 -0.20
C VAL A 79 -25.02 11.31 -0.82
N ILE A 80 -25.52 10.10 -0.50
CA ILE A 80 -25.03 8.86 -1.12
C ILE A 80 -25.28 8.90 -2.64
N ALA A 81 -26.46 9.29 -3.10
CA ALA A 81 -26.76 9.39 -4.52
C ALA A 81 -25.94 10.49 -5.25
N LEU A 82 -25.49 11.53 -4.55
CA LEU A 82 -24.55 12.51 -5.11
C LEU A 82 -23.14 11.92 -5.25
N ILE A 83 -22.67 11.23 -4.21
CA ILE A 83 -21.39 10.53 -4.21
C ILE A 83 -21.38 9.45 -5.30
N ASP A 84 -22.44 8.65 -5.43
CA ASP A 84 -22.55 7.60 -6.43
C ASP A 84 -22.57 8.18 -7.86
N ARG A 85 -23.23 9.31 -8.10
CA ARG A 85 -23.21 9.98 -9.41
C ARG A 85 -21.84 10.57 -9.77
N GLU A 86 -21.14 11.16 -8.80
CA GLU A 86 -19.76 11.60 -8.98
C GLU A 86 -18.85 10.40 -9.31
N ARG A 87 -19.10 9.26 -8.66
CA ARG A 87 -18.44 7.97 -8.88
C ARG A 87 -18.85 7.22 -10.15
N GLU A 88 -19.93 7.63 -10.83
CA GLU A 88 -20.37 7.11 -12.13
C GLU A 88 -19.92 8.03 -13.28
N GLY A 89 -19.85 9.35 -13.03
CA GLY A 89 -19.32 10.34 -13.97
C GLY A 89 -17.80 10.27 -14.12
N GLU A 90 -17.11 9.75 -13.11
CA GLU A 90 -15.77 9.20 -13.21
C GLU A 90 -15.88 7.67 -13.25
N GLU A 91 -15.23 6.99 -14.18
CA GLU A 91 -15.38 5.57 -14.53
C GLU A 91 -14.98 4.55 -13.42
N ILE A 92 -15.34 4.75 -12.15
CA ILE A 92 -14.52 4.24 -11.04
C ILE A 92 -15.21 3.23 -10.11
N ASP A 93 -16.48 3.26 -9.68
CA ASP A 93 -16.89 2.40 -8.53
C ASP A 93 -17.28 0.93 -8.84
N ARG A 94 -18.15 0.67 -9.82
CA ARG A 94 -18.44 -0.72 -10.28
C ARG A 94 -17.34 -1.25 -11.19
N ALA A 95 -16.68 -0.32 -11.87
CA ALA A 95 -15.48 -0.59 -12.62
C ALA A 95 -14.35 -0.94 -11.66
N LEU A 96 -14.18 -0.35 -10.48
CA LEU A 96 -13.04 -0.62 -9.57
C LEU A 96 -12.90 -2.09 -9.21
N LEU A 97 -13.98 -2.70 -8.71
CA LEU A 97 -13.93 -4.10 -8.31
C LEU A 97 -13.74 -4.99 -9.54
N LYS A 98 -14.43 -4.68 -10.64
CA LYS A 98 -14.28 -5.40 -11.91
C LYS A 98 -12.89 -5.21 -12.51
N ASN A 99 -12.30 -4.03 -12.35
CA ASN A 99 -11.04 -3.59 -12.90
C ASN A 99 -9.91 -4.14 -12.05
N ALA A 100 -10.00 -4.15 -10.73
CA ALA A 100 -9.03 -4.80 -9.86
C ALA A 100 -8.98 -6.30 -10.16
N SER A 101 -10.14 -6.97 -10.32
CA SER A 101 -10.20 -8.35 -10.78
C SER A 101 -9.68 -8.55 -12.22
N ASN A 102 -9.82 -7.55 -13.10
CA ASN A 102 -9.24 -7.63 -14.44
C ASN A 102 -7.73 -7.41 -14.41
N TRP A 103 -7.25 -6.36 -13.75
CA TRP A 103 -5.84 -5.99 -13.61
C TRP A 103 -5.04 -7.12 -12.99
N ILE A 104 -5.55 -7.74 -11.92
CA ILE A 104 -4.84 -8.86 -11.29
C ILE A 104 -4.71 -10.07 -12.23
N LEU A 105 -5.60 -10.23 -13.22
CA LEU A 105 -5.54 -11.28 -14.22
C LEU A 105 -4.69 -10.88 -15.44
N SER A 106 -4.85 -9.65 -15.94
CA SER A 106 -4.26 -9.18 -17.21
C SER A 106 -2.89 -8.55 -17.07
N ASP A 107 -2.63 -7.88 -15.95
CA ASP A 107 -1.48 -7.01 -15.79
C ASP A 107 -0.33 -7.72 -15.04
N SER A 108 0.87 -7.14 -15.17
CA SER A 108 1.99 -7.47 -14.31
C SER A 108 1.73 -6.99 -12.88
N CYS A 109 2.37 -7.61 -11.88
CA CYS A 109 2.35 -7.17 -10.49
C CYS A 109 2.77 -5.69 -10.34
N PRO A 110 3.87 -5.18 -10.92
CA PRO A 110 4.21 -3.76 -10.87
C PRO A 110 3.11 -2.84 -11.41
N ASP A 111 2.54 -3.17 -12.58
CA ASP A 111 1.48 -2.35 -13.19
C ASP A 111 0.22 -2.34 -12.32
N TYR A 112 -0.15 -3.51 -11.77
CA TYR A 112 -1.22 -3.62 -10.79
C TYR A 112 -0.95 -2.76 -9.56
N MET A 113 0.27 -2.82 -9.01
CA MET A 113 0.67 -2.07 -7.82
C MET A 113 0.61 -0.55 -8.04
N ILE A 114 1.02 -0.08 -9.21
CA ILE A 114 0.89 1.33 -9.60
C ILE A 114 -0.59 1.73 -9.61
N LYS A 115 -1.45 0.97 -10.29
CA LYS A 115 -2.89 1.26 -10.36
C LYS A 115 -3.58 1.20 -9.00
N ALA A 116 -3.20 0.24 -8.15
CA ALA A 116 -3.72 0.12 -6.80
C ALA A 116 -3.32 1.32 -5.93
N GLU A 117 -2.06 1.77 -6.02
CA GLU A 117 -1.57 2.95 -5.30
C GLU A 117 -2.27 4.24 -5.77
N GLU A 118 -2.38 4.46 -7.09
CA GLU A 118 -3.11 5.59 -7.65
C GLU A 118 -4.58 5.60 -7.23
N CYS A 119 -5.21 4.42 -7.18
CA CYS A 119 -6.58 4.29 -6.73
C CYS A 119 -6.75 4.68 -5.27
N LEU A 120 -5.85 4.23 -4.40
CA LEU A 120 -5.88 4.57 -2.98
C LEU A 120 -5.67 6.07 -2.75
N GLU A 121 -4.77 6.68 -3.52
CA GLU A 121 -4.51 8.12 -3.49
C GLU A 121 -5.75 8.93 -3.88
N LYS A 122 -6.33 8.59 -5.04
CA LYS A 122 -7.56 9.23 -5.55
C LYS A 122 -8.71 9.09 -4.55
N GLU A 123 -8.89 7.91 -3.96
CA GLU A 123 -9.95 7.74 -2.97
C GLU A 123 -9.71 8.61 -1.74
N ARG A 124 -8.47 8.64 -1.23
CA ARG A 124 -8.11 9.44 -0.06
C ARG A 124 -8.37 10.92 -0.28
N ASP A 125 -7.94 11.46 -1.41
CA ASP A 125 -8.14 12.87 -1.76
C ASP A 125 -9.64 13.17 -1.88
N ARG A 126 -10.38 12.29 -2.56
CA ARG A 126 -11.81 12.41 -2.76
C ARG A 126 -12.58 12.43 -1.44
N VAL A 127 -12.39 11.43 -0.57
CA VAL A 127 -13.12 11.36 0.72
C VAL A 127 -12.74 12.50 1.65
N SER A 128 -11.52 13.04 1.55
CA SER A 128 -11.08 14.17 2.38
C SER A 128 -11.89 15.44 2.13
N HIS A 129 -12.47 15.59 0.92
CA HIS A 129 -13.21 16.78 0.53
C HIS A 129 -14.62 16.86 1.13
N TYR A 130 -15.27 15.71 1.35
CA TYR A 130 -16.68 15.67 1.75
C TYR A 130 -17.01 14.79 2.97
N MET A 131 -16.07 13.96 3.45
CA MET A 131 -16.25 13.14 4.67
C MET A 131 -15.45 13.67 5.85
N HIS A 132 -15.96 13.40 7.05
CA HIS A 132 -15.17 13.54 8.27
C HIS A 132 -14.02 12.53 8.29
N SER A 133 -12.87 12.91 8.84
CA SER A 133 -11.63 12.11 8.86
C SER A 133 -11.82 10.67 9.36
N SER A 134 -12.63 10.48 10.41
CA SER A 134 -12.91 9.14 10.97
C SER A 134 -13.75 8.23 10.07
N SER A 135 -14.60 8.79 9.20
CA SER A 135 -15.34 8.01 8.20
C SER A 135 -14.53 7.81 6.93
N ALA A 136 -13.77 8.82 6.52
CA ALA A 136 -12.83 8.76 5.41
C ALA A 136 -11.82 7.62 5.60
N GLN A 137 -11.21 7.53 6.78
CA GLN A 137 -10.25 6.47 7.10
C GLN A 137 -10.84 5.07 6.91
N LYS A 138 -12.06 4.82 7.42
CA LYS A 138 -12.73 3.52 7.30
C LYS A 138 -13.02 3.13 5.85
N LEU A 139 -13.31 4.11 4.99
CA LEU A 139 -13.57 3.87 3.57
C LEU A 139 -12.27 3.51 2.84
N VAL A 140 -11.18 4.24 3.10
CA VAL A 140 -9.85 3.96 2.54
C VAL A 140 -9.36 2.57 2.99
N GLU A 141 -9.51 2.23 4.27
CA GLU A 141 -9.19 0.89 4.79
C GLU A 141 -9.99 -0.22 4.07
N LYS A 142 -11.25 0.06 3.72
CA LYS A 142 -12.06 -0.91 2.97
C LYS A 142 -11.60 -1.06 1.53
N VAL A 143 -11.26 0.03 0.84
CA VAL A 143 -10.70 -0.02 -0.52
C VAL A 143 -9.36 -0.74 -0.52
N GLU A 144 -8.49 -0.45 0.44
CA GLU A 144 -7.21 -1.13 0.62
C GLU A 144 -7.39 -2.64 0.82
N HIS A 145 -8.34 -3.05 1.66
CA HIS A 145 -8.66 -4.46 1.85
C HIS A 145 -9.09 -5.14 0.54
N GLU A 146 -9.99 -4.53 -0.23
CA GLU A 146 -10.47 -5.10 -1.50
C GLU A 146 -9.38 -5.15 -2.58
N LEU A 147 -8.46 -4.18 -2.61
CA LEU A 147 -7.34 -4.18 -3.56
C LEU A 147 -6.25 -5.16 -3.14
N LEU A 148 -5.74 -5.06 -1.92
CA LEU A 148 -4.52 -5.77 -1.53
C LEU A 148 -4.80 -7.11 -0.85
N VAL A 149 -5.69 -7.12 0.14
CA VAL A 149 -5.90 -8.29 1.01
C VAL A 149 -6.72 -9.37 0.29
N VAL A 150 -7.80 -8.99 -0.40
CA VAL A 150 -8.64 -9.93 -1.16
C VAL A 150 -7.86 -10.59 -2.30
N ASN A 151 -6.96 -9.85 -2.95
CA ASN A 151 -6.17 -10.36 -4.08
C ASN A 151 -4.81 -10.95 -3.66
N ALA A 152 -4.52 -11.05 -2.35
CA ALA A 152 -3.20 -11.44 -1.83
C ALA A 152 -2.68 -12.78 -2.40
N ILE A 153 -3.56 -13.78 -2.54
CA ILE A 153 -3.17 -15.11 -3.07
C ILE A 153 -2.62 -14.97 -4.50
N GLN A 154 -3.35 -14.26 -5.37
CA GLN A 154 -2.96 -14.07 -6.77
C GLN A 154 -1.72 -13.19 -6.90
N LEU A 155 -1.58 -12.19 -6.03
CA LEU A 155 -0.38 -11.39 -5.93
C LEU A 155 0.84 -12.25 -5.59
N PHE A 156 0.73 -13.12 -4.58
CA PHE A 156 1.82 -14.00 -4.17
C PHE A 156 2.23 -15.02 -5.24
N GLU A 157 1.28 -15.51 -6.04
CA GLU A 157 1.57 -16.42 -7.16
C GLU A 157 2.43 -15.75 -8.24
N LYS A 158 2.18 -14.47 -8.54
CA LYS A 158 2.96 -13.69 -9.52
C LYS A 158 4.27 -13.15 -8.94
N GLU A 159 4.29 -12.86 -7.64
CA GLU A 159 5.35 -12.13 -6.95
C GLU A 159 6.75 -12.73 -7.09
N GLN A 160 6.89 -14.05 -6.96
CA GLN A 160 8.22 -14.68 -6.93
C GLN A 160 9.01 -14.46 -8.24
N ALA A 161 8.35 -14.59 -9.39
CA ALA A 161 9.00 -14.41 -10.68
C ALA A 161 9.24 -12.93 -10.97
N GLU A 162 8.27 -12.08 -10.65
CA GLU A 162 8.31 -10.66 -10.97
C GLU A 162 9.27 -9.89 -10.06
N CYS A 163 9.31 -10.16 -8.75
CA CYS A 163 10.30 -9.59 -7.83
C CYS A 163 11.74 -9.87 -8.29
N ARG A 164 12.02 -11.10 -8.76
CA ARG A 164 13.33 -11.44 -9.34
C ARG A 164 13.63 -10.66 -10.61
N ALA A 165 12.64 -10.44 -11.47
CA ALA A 165 12.82 -9.63 -12.68
C ALA A 165 13.16 -8.18 -12.33
N LEU A 166 12.42 -7.58 -11.38
CA LEU A 166 12.68 -6.22 -10.91
C LEU A 166 14.07 -6.06 -10.30
N LEU A 167 14.55 -7.06 -9.54
CA LEU A 167 15.90 -7.06 -8.96
C LEU A 167 16.99 -7.11 -10.04
N LYS A 168 16.78 -7.89 -11.11
CA LYS A 168 17.72 -7.96 -12.25
C LYS A 168 17.75 -6.69 -13.08
N GLU A 169 16.61 -6.02 -13.20
CA GLU A 169 16.45 -4.78 -13.98
C GLU A 169 16.76 -3.51 -13.16
N ASP A 170 17.16 -3.64 -11.89
CA ASP A 170 17.43 -2.53 -10.96
C ASP A 170 16.25 -1.54 -10.84
N ARG A 171 15.01 -2.06 -10.88
CA ARG A 171 13.78 -1.25 -10.79
C ARG A 171 13.44 -0.92 -9.33
N VAL A 172 14.30 -0.13 -8.69
CA VAL A 172 14.23 0.21 -7.26
C VAL A 172 12.92 0.87 -6.85
N ASP A 173 12.36 1.74 -7.70
CA ASP A 173 11.08 2.43 -7.40
C ASP A 173 9.91 1.45 -7.28
N ASP A 174 9.88 0.44 -8.15
CA ASP A 174 8.84 -0.59 -8.13
C ASP A 174 9.02 -1.54 -6.94
N LEU A 175 10.26 -1.91 -6.62
CA LEU A 175 10.59 -2.65 -5.39
C LEU A 175 10.17 -1.88 -4.14
N SER A 176 10.40 -0.57 -4.10
CA SER A 176 9.99 0.27 -2.99
C SER A 176 8.45 0.33 -2.86
N ARG A 177 7.73 0.44 -3.98
CA ARG A 177 6.26 0.42 -3.99
C ARG A 177 5.73 -0.93 -3.52
N MET A 178 6.32 -2.01 -3.99
CA MET A 178 6.01 -3.38 -3.61
C MET A 178 6.16 -3.56 -2.10
N CYS A 179 7.30 -3.19 -1.51
CA CYS A 179 7.48 -3.20 -0.05
C CYS A 179 6.40 -2.40 0.69
N ARG A 180 6.08 -1.20 0.22
CA ARG A 180 5.11 -0.30 0.86
C ARG A 180 3.67 -0.82 0.82
N LEU A 181 3.29 -1.53 -0.26
CA LEU A 181 1.96 -2.14 -0.42
C LEU A 181 1.86 -3.52 0.26
N TYR A 182 2.90 -4.36 0.15
CA TYR A 182 2.94 -5.67 0.81
C TYR A 182 3.03 -5.58 2.33
N HIS A 183 3.52 -4.46 2.88
CA HIS A 183 3.42 -4.18 4.31
C HIS A 183 1.97 -4.14 4.83
N ARG A 184 1.01 -3.82 3.94
CA ARG A 184 -0.42 -3.74 4.26
C ARG A 184 -1.13 -5.10 4.12
N ILE A 185 -0.45 -6.10 3.56
CA ILE A 185 -0.96 -7.46 3.39
C ILE A 185 -0.44 -8.32 4.55
N PRO A 186 -1.29 -9.12 5.22
CA PRO A 186 -0.83 -10.09 6.22
C PRO A 186 0.25 -11.02 5.63
N ASN A 187 1.41 -11.07 6.29
CA ASN A 187 2.59 -11.84 5.86
C ASN A 187 3.14 -11.46 4.48
N GLY A 188 2.74 -10.31 3.91
CA GLY A 188 3.17 -9.90 2.57
C GLY A 188 4.68 -9.66 2.49
N LEU A 189 5.24 -8.93 3.45
CA LEU A 189 6.69 -8.67 3.49
C LEU A 189 7.54 -9.94 3.62
N GLU A 190 7.02 -10.99 4.25
CA GLU A 190 7.72 -12.28 4.35
C GLU A 190 7.88 -12.92 2.96
N GLN A 191 6.89 -12.75 2.08
CA GLN A 191 6.96 -13.23 0.70
C GLN A 191 8.03 -12.48 -0.11
N VAL A 192 8.03 -11.14 -0.01
CA VAL A 192 9.04 -10.30 -0.68
C VAL A 192 10.45 -10.62 -0.18
N ALA A 193 10.62 -10.74 1.14
CA ALA A 193 11.91 -11.09 1.75
C ALA A 193 12.40 -12.48 1.31
N SER A 194 11.49 -13.45 1.21
CA SER A 194 11.79 -14.78 0.70
C SER A 194 12.24 -14.75 -0.76
N ALA A 195 11.53 -14.01 -1.62
CA ALA A 195 11.90 -13.84 -3.03
C ALA A 195 13.28 -13.18 -3.18
N PHE A 196 13.53 -12.10 -2.42
CA PHE A 196 14.84 -11.43 -2.37
C PHE A 196 15.95 -12.37 -1.93
N LYS A 197 15.76 -13.10 -0.82
CA LYS A 197 16.72 -14.09 -0.32
C LYS A 197 17.06 -15.12 -1.39
N GLN A 198 16.04 -15.67 -2.07
CA GLN A 198 16.25 -16.66 -3.13
C GLN A 198 17.02 -16.07 -4.32
N HIS A 199 16.72 -14.82 -4.71
CA HIS A 199 17.47 -14.15 -5.77
C HIS A 199 18.95 -14.00 -5.41
N VAL A 200 19.27 -13.50 -4.22
CA VAL A 200 20.65 -13.34 -3.75
C VAL A 200 21.39 -14.68 -3.71
N ILE A 201 20.74 -15.76 -3.25
CA ILE A 201 21.35 -17.10 -3.25
C ILE A 201 21.70 -17.54 -4.66
N VAL A 202 20.80 -17.34 -5.63
CA VAL A 202 21.03 -17.70 -7.03
C VAL A 202 22.20 -16.90 -7.62
N GLU A 203 22.24 -15.58 -7.39
CA GLU A 203 23.34 -14.71 -7.87
C GLU A 203 24.68 -15.11 -7.25
N CYS A 204 24.74 -15.35 -5.93
CA CYS A 204 25.95 -15.83 -5.27
C CYS A 204 26.41 -17.19 -5.80
N THR A 205 25.47 -18.10 -6.05
CA THR A 205 25.79 -19.43 -6.60
C THR A 205 26.36 -19.33 -8.02
N LEU A 206 25.80 -18.45 -8.86
CA LEU A 206 26.30 -18.19 -10.21
C LEU A 206 27.71 -17.60 -10.18
N LEU A 207 27.95 -16.61 -9.31
CA LEU A 207 29.28 -16.03 -9.11
C LEU A 207 30.29 -17.07 -8.65
N GLN A 208 29.91 -17.95 -7.71
CA GLN A 208 30.76 -19.06 -7.27
C GLN A 208 31.09 -20.01 -8.43
N GLN A 209 30.12 -20.36 -9.27
CA GLN A 209 30.35 -21.21 -10.44
C GLN A 209 31.28 -20.54 -11.47
N ILE A 210 31.13 -19.24 -11.71
CA ILE A 210 32.01 -18.48 -12.61
C ILE A 210 33.44 -18.48 -12.08
N LEU A 211 33.63 -18.15 -10.80
CA LEU A 211 34.95 -18.14 -10.16
C LEU A 211 35.66 -19.49 -10.27
N ILE A 212 34.95 -20.59 -9.98
CA ILE A 212 35.51 -21.93 -10.04
C ILE A 212 35.89 -22.29 -11.47
N ARG A 213 35.06 -21.95 -12.44
CA ARG A 213 35.34 -22.18 -13.86
C ARG A 213 36.61 -21.45 -14.29
N GLU A 214 36.72 -20.16 -13.96
CA GLU A 214 37.92 -19.36 -14.28
C GLU A 214 39.17 -19.95 -13.62
N LEU A 215 39.05 -20.48 -12.40
CA LEU A 215 40.16 -21.10 -11.69
C LEU A 215 40.62 -22.43 -12.33
N ILE A 216 39.69 -23.23 -12.83
CA ILE A 216 40.00 -24.45 -13.61
C ILE A 216 40.69 -24.08 -14.93
N GLU A 217 40.18 -23.07 -15.63
CA GLU A 217 40.78 -22.58 -16.88
C GLU A 217 42.23 -22.10 -16.64
N LEU A 218 42.46 -21.35 -15.55
CA LEU A 218 43.80 -20.92 -15.14
C LEU A 218 44.73 -22.10 -14.84
N HIS A 219 44.25 -23.09 -14.09
CA HIS A 219 45.03 -24.29 -13.78
C HIS A 219 45.48 -25.03 -15.04
N ASN A 220 44.55 -25.25 -15.97
CA ASN A 220 44.82 -25.92 -17.24
C ASN A 220 45.86 -25.16 -18.08
N GLN A 221 45.75 -23.83 -18.14
CA GLN A 221 46.71 -22.98 -18.85
C GLN A 221 48.14 -23.15 -18.29
N TYR A 222 48.31 -23.10 -16.97
CA TYR A 222 49.64 -23.26 -16.37
C TYR A 222 50.16 -24.69 -16.43
N MET A 223 49.29 -25.70 -16.33
CA MET A 223 49.66 -27.10 -16.58
C MET A 223 50.19 -27.29 -18.00
N GLU A 224 49.59 -26.64 -19.00
CA GLU A 224 50.09 -26.67 -20.38
C GLU A 224 51.51 -26.06 -20.49
N TYR A 225 51.78 -24.96 -19.77
CA TYR A 225 53.13 -24.40 -19.70
C TYR A 225 54.13 -25.35 -19.04
N VAL A 226 53.76 -26.04 -17.96
CA VAL A 226 54.61 -27.05 -17.31
C VAL A 226 54.90 -28.21 -18.26
N SER A 227 53.89 -28.68 -18.97
CA SER A 227 54.05 -29.83 -19.86
C SER A 227 54.83 -29.51 -21.13
N ASN A 228 54.46 -28.43 -21.81
CA ASN A 228 55.02 -28.10 -23.12
C ASN A 228 56.25 -27.18 -23.01
N GLY A 229 56.19 -26.18 -22.13
CA GLY A 229 57.25 -25.17 -21.98
C GLY A 229 58.40 -25.63 -21.07
N PHE A 230 58.09 -26.35 -20.00
CA PHE A 230 59.08 -26.84 -19.02
C PHE A 230 59.40 -28.33 -19.15
N ILE A 231 59.03 -28.97 -20.27
CA ILE A 231 59.37 -30.36 -20.61
C ILE A 231 58.95 -31.33 -19.49
N ASN A 232 57.77 -31.12 -18.89
CA ASN A 232 57.24 -31.90 -17.76
C ASN A 232 58.20 -32.01 -16.55
N HIS A 233 59.00 -30.98 -16.27
CA HIS A 233 59.95 -31.01 -15.17
C HIS A 233 59.26 -31.01 -13.80
N GLU A 234 59.60 -31.97 -12.93
CA GLU A 234 58.92 -32.21 -11.63
C GLU A 234 58.90 -30.99 -10.69
N LEU A 235 59.99 -30.21 -10.64
CA LEU A 235 60.04 -28.99 -9.82
C LEU A 235 58.92 -27.99 -10.15
N PHE A 236 58.54 -27.84 -11.43
CA PHE A 236 57.49 -26.91 -11.82
C PHE A 236 56.10 -27.48 -11.55
N HIS A 237 55.91 -28.80 -11.65
CA HIS A 237 54.68 -29.46 -11.17
C HIS A 237 54.49 -29.24 -9.67
N LYS A 238 55.56 -29.40 -8.88
CA LYS A 238 55.52 -29.16 -7.43
C LYS A 238 55.19 -27.70 -7.10
N ALA A 239 55.85 -26.75 -7.77
CA ALA A 239 55.62 -25.32 -7.56
C ALA A 239 54.18 -24.92 -7.92
N LEU A 240 53.65 -25.41 -9.04
CA LEU A 240 52.26 -25.15 -9.44
C LEU A 240 51.27 -25.72 -8.43
N LYS A 241 51.51 -26.96 -7.96
CA LYS A 241 50.69 -27.59 -6.93
C LYS A 241 50.71 -26.79 -5.62
N GLU A 242 51.89 -26.42 -5.13
CA GLU A 242 52.04 -25.62 -3.91
C GLU A 242 51.35 -24.25 -4.04
N ALA A 243 51.44 -23.60 -5.20
CA ALA A 243 50.77 -22.32 -5.44
C ALA A 243 49.24 -22.41 -5.33
N PHE A 244 48.62 -23.42 -5.95
CA PHE A 244 47.18 -23.63 -5.84
C PHE A 244 46.77 -24.10 -4.44
N GLU A 245 47.55 -24.99 -3.79
CA GLU A 245 47.28 -25.40 -2.40
C GLU A 245 47.32 -24.22 -1.43
N ASN A 246 48.27 -23.29 -1.60
CA ASN A 246 48.32 -22.08 -0.80
C ASN A 246 47.07 -21.22 -1.01
N PHE A 247 46.63 -21.03 -2.25
CA PHE A 247 45.39 -20.30 -2.55
C PHE A 247 44.16 -20.94 -1.89
N TYR A 248 44.03 -22.27 -1.94
CA TYR A 248 42.87 -22.96 -1.35
C TYR A 248 42.85 -22.92 0.19
N ASN A 249 44.04 -22.87 0.80
CA ASN A 249 44.21 -22.84 2.24
C ASN A 249 44.16 -21.40 2.80
N GLU A 250 44.19 -20.38 1.94
CA GLU A 250 43.90 -19.02 2.35
C GLU A 250 42.42 -18.85 2.71
N THR A 251 42.18 -18.18 3.83
CA THR A 251 40.83 -17.84 4.27
C THR A 251 40.40 -16.54 3.60
N VAL A 252 39.40 -16.62 2.73
CA VAL A 252 38.77 -15.43 2.14
C VAL A 252 37.44 -15.21 2.86
N GLY A 253 37.34 -14.15 3.67
CA GLY A 253 36.10 -13.78 4.34
C GLY A 253 35.61 -14.73 5.44
N GLY A 254 36.47 -15.62 5.96
CA GLY A 254 36.15 -16.54 7.06
C GLY A 254 35.62 -17.92 6.65
N THR A 255 35.50 -18.19 5.36
CA THR A 255 35.16 -19.52 4.79
C THR A 255 36.40 -20.07 4.07
N LEU A 256 36.66 -21.38 4.21
CA LEU A 256 37.77 -22.00 3.50
C LEU A 256 37.43 -22.12 2.01
N SER A 257 38.37 -21.80 1.11
CA SER A 257 38.15 -22.00 -0.33
C SER A 257 37.89 -23.47 -0.69
N SER A 258 38.25 -24.41 0.19
CA SER A 258 37.92 -25.83 0.08
C SER A 258 36.42 -26.14 0.28
N GLU A 259 35.70 -25.38 1.12
CA GLU A 259 34.24 -25.52 1.28
C GLU A 259 33.48 -25.06 0.03
N LEU A 260 33.98 -24.03 -0.65
CA LEU A 260 33.45 -23.56 -1.94
C LEU A 260 33.61 -24.60 -3.05
N MET A 261 34.69 -25.37 -3.03
CA MET A 261 34.92 -26.46 -4.00
C MET A 261 34.12 -27.73 -3.69
N ALA A 262 33.90 -28.04 -2.41
CA ALA A 262 33.07 -29.16 -1.98
C ALA A 262 31.60 -28.97 -2.40
N THR A 263 31.04 -27.79 -2.13
CA THR A 263 29.67 -27.43 -2.54
C THR A 263 29.48 -27.46 -4.06
N PHE A 264 30.50 -27.12 -4.86
CA PHE A 264 30.44 -27.26 -6.31
C PHE A 264 30.43 -28.71 -6.78
N SER A 265 31.27 -29.56 -6.18
CA SER A 265 31.34 -30.98 -6.52
C SER A 265 30.02 -31.72 -6.27
N ASP A 266 29.26 -31.30 -5.26
CA ASP A 266 27.93 -31.82 -4.97
C ASP A 266 26.88 -31.38 -6.01
N ASN A 267 27.02 -30.17 -6.56
CA ASN A 267 26.11 -29.62 -7.58
C ASN A 267 26.35 -30.13 -9.01
N ILE A 268 27.52 -30.72 -9.32
CA ILE A 268 27.79 -31.34 -10.64
C ILE A 268 27.14 -32.73 -10.79
N LYS A 269 26.73 -33.37 -9.69
CA LYS A 269 26.18 -34.74 -9.70
C LYS A 269 24.66 -34.82 -9.97
N LEU A 270 24.01 -33.70 -10.29
CA LEU A 270 22.61 -33.60 -10.70
C LEU A 270 22.52 -33.05 -12.13
#